data_AF-A0A4V5PND1-F1
#
_entry.id   AF-A0A4V5PND1-F1
#
_cell.length_a   1.000
_cell.length_b   1.000
_cell.length_c   1.000
_cell.angle_alpha   90.00
_cell.angle_beta   90.00
_cell.angle_gamma   90.00
#
_symmetry.space_group_name_H-M   'P 1'
#
loop_
_entity.id
_entity.type
_entity.pdbx_description
1 polymer ?
#
loop_
_entity_poly.entity_id
_entity_poly.type
_entity_poly.pdbx_seq_one_letter_code
_entity_poly.pdbx_strand_id
1 'polypeptide(L)'
;MEFDAASARAFLQLPEGYALPDVDDLMHDARAILLHTVNLRTETRAPGIQISPVWENRDGQAALRATVVPVEIEARHFEGKGMMALRDPNALTMIADAVEILADEPVVAAQALVVTASVWISEEAPVRPLGLPYKGHFKLLTLVIADFLRKVGAGFDELEWLTSIGLLGAYHNPDEDPPAEQVRAAAREKSLRLAAEEEAWMAALLRNAEG
;
A
#
# COMPACT_ATOMS: atom_id res chain seq x y z
N MET A 1 10.92 -7.49 11.45
CA MET A 1 10.24 -8.81 11.36
C MET A 1 10.94 -9.58 10.26
N GLU A 2 11.38 -10.80 10.53
CA GLU A 2 11.94 -11.67 9.49
C GLU A 2 10.79 -12.54 8.96
N PHE A 3 10.63 -12.58 7.64
CA PHE A 3 9.55 -13.32 6.99
C PHE A 3 10.11 -14.56 6.31
N ASP A 4 9.49 -15.70 6.58
CA ASP A 4 9.57 -16.90 5.73
C ASP A 4 8.38 -16.95 4.77
N ALA A 5 8.30 -17.96 3.90
CA ALA A 5 7.22 -18.06 2.90
C ALA A 5 5.82 -18.16 3.54
N ALA A 6 5.68 -18.85 4.68
CA ALA A 6 4.39 -19.09 5.33
C ALA A 6 3.89 -17.84 6.08
N SER A 7 4.74 -17.24 6.91
CA SER A 7 4.48 -15.94 7.56
C SER A 7 4.30 -14.83 6.53
N ALA A 8 5.06 -14.90 5.44
CA ALA A 8 4.86 -14.30 4.13
C ALA A 8 3.40 -14.11 3.72
N ARG A 9 2.87 -15.26 3.31
CA ARG A 9 1.51 -15.42 2.82
C ARG A 9 0.48 -15.08 3.88
N ALA A 10 0.71 -15.45 5.14
CA ALA A 10 -0.19 -15.12 6.24
C ALA A 10 -0.32 -13.60 6.45
N PHE A 11 0.80 -12.87 6.44
CA PHE A 11 0.81 -11.40 6.54
C PHE A 11 0.03 -10.77 5.39
N LEU A 12 0.28 -11.22 4.16
CA LEU A 12 -0.40 -10.75 2.94
C LEU A 12 -1.82 -11.29 2.79
N GLN A 13 -2.26 -12.20 3.67
CA GLN A 13 -3.53 -12.95 3.55
C GLN A 13 -3.72 -13.63 2.19
N LEU A 14 -2.61 -14.03 1.56
CA LEU A 14 -2.58 -14.67 0.25
C LEU A 14 -2.67 -16.19 0.44
N PRO A 15 -3.80 -16.84 0.11
CA PRO A 15 -3.97 -18.27 0.34
C PRO A 15 -2.98 -19.10 -0.51
N GLU A 16 -2.54 -20.23 0.02
CA GLU A 16 -1.73 -21.17 -0.75
C GLU A 16 -2.50 -21.69 -1.97
N GLY A 17 -1.85 -21.70 -3.13
CA GLY A 17 -2.45 -22.13 -4.39
C GLY A 17 -3.53 -21.18 -4.94
N TYR A 18 -3.68 -19.98 -4.38
CA TYR A 18 -4.57 -18.96 -4.95
C TYR A 18 -4.05 -18.54 -6.32
N ALA A 19 -4.83 -18.81 -7.36
CA ALA A 19 -4.57 -18.28 -8.69
C ALA A 19 -4.96 -16.80 -8.72
N LEU A 20 -3.99 -15.93 -9.03
CA LEU A 20 -4.32 -14.54 -9.25
C LEU A 20 -5.19 -14.38 -10.50
N PRO A 21 -6.13 -13.42 -10.46
CA PRO A 21 -6.76 -12.95 -11.68
C PRO A 21 -5.72 -12.30 -12.59
N ASP A 22 -6.06 -12.15 -13.87
CA ASP A 22 -5.23 -11.41 -14.81
C ASP A 22 -5.15 -9.91 -14.47
N VAL A 23 -4.26 -9.21 -15.16
CA VAL A 23 -3.99 -7.78 -14.95
C VAL A 23 -5.25 -6.93 -15.15
N ASP A 24 -6.11 -7.25 -16.13
CA ASP A 24 -7.32 -6.50 -16.41
C ASP A 24 -8.34 -6.61 -15.26
N ASP A 25 -8.52 -7.81 -14.72
CA ASP A 25 -9.37 -8.08 -13.56
C ASP A 25 -8.78 -7.45 -12.27
N LEU A 26 -7.46 -7.48 -12.09
CA LEU A 26 -6.76 -6.77 -11.00
C LEU A 26 -6.98 -5.26 -11.06
N MET A 27 -6.88 -4.67 -12.26
CA MET A 27 -7.17 -3.25 -12.48
C MET A 27 -8.63 -2.91 -12.17
N HIS A 28 -9.56 -3.79 -12.53
CA HIS A 28 -10.98 -3.62 -12.21
C HIS A 28 -11.21 -3.61 -10.70
N ASP A 29 -10.65 -4.60 -10.00
CA ASP A 29 -10.76 -4.71 -8.54
C ASP A 29 -10.08 -3.51 -7.85
N ALA A 30 -8.92 -3.05 -8.34
CA ALA A 30 -8.22 -1.87 -7.83
C ALA A 30 -9.10 -0.61 -7.88
N ARG A 31 -9.76 -0.37 -9.02
CA ARG A 31 -10.69 0.76 -9.19
C ARG A 31 -11.88 0.67 -8.26
N ALA A 32 -12.49 -0.51 -8.15
CA ALA A 32 -13.63 -0.73 -7.27
C ALA A 32 -13.28 -0.50 -5.80
N ILE A 33 -12.13 -1.03 -5.36
CA ILE A 33 -11.59 -0.86 -4.01
C ILE A 33 -11.31 0.61 -3.71
N LEU A 34 -10.63 1.33 -4.62
CA LEU A 34 -10.32 2.75 -4.46
C LEU A 34 -11.59 3.58 -4.32
N LEU A 35 -12.56 3.39 -5.22
CA LEU A 35 -13.84 4.07 -5.18
C LEU A 35 -14.58 3.81 -3.85
N HIS A 36 -14.63 2.54 -3.43
CA HIS A 36 -15.31 2.16 -2.20
C HIS A 36 -14.63 2.76 -0.95
N THR A 37 -13.30 2.71 -0.90
CA THR A 37 -12.52 3.26 0.21
C THR A 37 -12.68 4.78 0.31
N VAL A 38 -12.67 5.51 -0.83
CA VAL A 38 -12.90 6.96 -0.85
C VAL A 38 -14.32 7.30 -0.41
N ASN A 39 -15.33 6.56 -0.90
CA ASN A 39 -16.73 6.80 -0.51
C ASN A 39 -16.94 6.57 0.99
N LEU A 40 -16.43 5.45 1.53
CA LEU A 40 -16.51 5.17 2.96
C LEU A 40 -15.81 6.24 3.78
N ARG A 41 -14.63 6.72 3.35
CA ARG A 41 -13.94 7.82 4.04
C ARG A 41 -14.85 9.04 4.14
N THR A 42 -15.53 9.42 3.06
CA THR A 42 -16.46 10.56 3.07
C THR A 42 -17.61 10.38 4.04
N GLU A 43 -18.14 9.15 4.17
CA GLU A 43 -19.24 8.83 5.09
C GLU A 43 -18.80 8.80 6.56
N THR A 44 -17.56 8.37 6.84
CA THR A 44 -17.07 8.11 8.20
C THR A 44 -16.11 9.18 8.71
N ARG A 45 -16.13 10.40 8.16
CA ARG A 45 -15.28 11.52 8.61
C ARG A 45 -15.56 11.87 10.08
N ALA A 46 -14.87 11.18 10.99
CA ALA A 46 -14.81 11.47 12.41
C ALA A 46 -13.46 12.13 12.73
N PRO A 47 -13.41 13.19 13.56
CA PRO A 47 -12.14 13.78 13.96
C PRO A 47 -11.23 12.74 14.65
N GLY A 48 -10.03 12.54 14.11
CA GLY A 48 -8.99 11.71 14.74
C GLY A 48 -9.13 10.20 14.56
N ILE A 49 -10.19 9.69 13.93
CA ILE A 49 -10.33 8.27 13.58
C ILE A 49 -10.62 8.17 12.09
N GLN A 50 -9.74 7.48 11.38
CA GLN A 50 -9.86 7.19 9.95
C GLN A 50 -10.18 5.71 9.73
N ILE A 51 -10.49 5.37 8.49
CA ILE A 51 -10.50 3.98 8.03
C ILE A 51 -9.18 3.67 7.34
N SER A 52 -8.60 2.52 7.64
CA SER A 52 -7.46 2.00 6.89
C SER A 52 -7.89 1.75 5.44
N PRO A 53 -7.06 2.11 4.44
CA PRO A 53 -7.30 1.75 3.05
C PRO A 53 -6.98 0.28 2.75
N VAL A 54 -6.40 -0.45 3.71
CA VAL A 54 -5.99 -1.86 3.53
C VAL A 54 -7.15 -2.79 3.86
N TRP A 55 -7.54 -3.61 2.88
CA TRP A 55 -8.65 -4.55 3.04
C TRP A 55 -8.14 -5.87 3.60
N GLU A 56 -8.76 -6.33 4.69
CA GLU A 56 -8.41 -7.56 5.38
C GLU A 56 -9.52 -8.61 5.24
N ASN A 57 -9.15 -9.88 5.27
CA ASN A 57 -10.06 -11.01 5.38
C ASN A 57 -10.51 -11.18 6.84
N ARG A 58 -11.83 -11.18 7.06
CA ARG A 58 -12.47 -11.57 8.32
C ARG A 58 -13.58 -12.57 8.02
N ASP A 59 -13.36 -13.82 8.41
CA ASP A 59 -14.32 -14.91 8.23
C ASP A 59 -14.81 -15.06 6.78
N GLY A 60 -13.92 -14.85 5.81
CA GLY A 60 -14.23 -14.91 4.37
C GLY A 60 -14.81 -13.62 3.79
N GLN A 61 -15.01 -12.58 4.60
CA GLN A 61 -15.50 -11.28 4.17
C GLN A 61 -14.39 -10.24 4.10
N ALA A 62 -14.49 -9.34 3.12
CA ALA A 62 -13.66 -8.15 3.09
C ALA A 62 -14.07 -7.22 4.23
N ALA A 63 -13.07 -6.69 4.92
CA ALA A 63 -13.26 -5.83 6.06
C ALA A 63 -12.22 -4.71 6.09
N LEU A 64 -12.59 -3.61 6.72
CA LEU A 64 -11.70 -2.47 6.95
C LEU A 64 -11.52 -2.23 8.43
N ARG A 65 -10.37 -1.70 8.79
CA ARG A 65 -10.04 -1.38 10.17
C ARG A 65 -10.14 0.11 10.45
N ALA A 66 -10.54 0.47 11.66
CA ALA A 66 -10.29 1.81 12.17
C ALA A 66 -8.78 2.06 12.30
N THR A 67 -8.34 3.29 12.05
CA THR A 67 -6.94 3.68 12.14
C THR A 67 -6.82 5.09 12.67
N VAL A 68 -5.71 5.38 13.34
CA VAL A 68 -5.41 6.69 13.92
C VAL A 68 -4.04 7.09 13.40
N VAL A 69 -4.02 8.00 12.45
CA VAL A 69 -2.81 8.49 11.78
C VAL A 69 -2.79 10.02 11.78
N PRO A 70 -1.60 10.65 11.68
CA PRO A 70 -1.47 12.07 11.45
C PRO A 70 -2.22 12.51 10.19
N VAL A 71 -2.77 13.73 10.19
CA VAL A 71 -3.53 14.28 9.06
C VAL A 71 -2.69 14.36 7.79
N GLU A 72 -1.36 14.50 7.93
CA GLU A 72 -0.42 14.53 6.83
C GLU A 72 -0.32 13.19 6.11
N ILE A 73 -0.34 12.07 6.85
CA ILE A 73 -0.37 10.71 6.28
C ILE A 73 -1.69 10.48 5.54
N GLU A 74 -2.80 10.89 6.17
CA GLU A 74 -4.13 10.81 5.56
C GLU A 74 -4.21 11.62 4.27
N ALA A 75 -3.81 12.89 4.30
CA ALA A 75 -3.83 13.80 3.16
C ALA A 75 -2.99 13.26 2.01
N ARG A 76 -1.81 12.70 2.30
CA ARG A 76 -0.94 12.10 1.29
C ARG A 76 -1.63 10.95 0.54
N HIS A 77 -2.38 10.12 1.26
CA HIS A 77 -3.07 8.97 0.67
C HIS A 77 -4.37 9.35 -0.05
N PHE A 78 -5.19 10.24 0.52
CA PHE A 78 -6.55 10.47 0.01
C PHE A 78 -6.74 11.75 -0.81
N GLU A 79 -5.81 12.71 -0.74
CA GLU A 79 -5.99 14.05 -1.31
C GLU A 79 -4.75 14.54 -2.08
N GLY A 80 -3.60 13.88 -1.92
CA GLY A 80 -2.31 14.31 -2.44
C GLY A 80 -1.99 13.89 -3.88
N LYS A 81 -0.73 14.13 -4.28
CA LYS A 81 -0.20 13.81 -5.61
C LYS A 81 -0.41 12.35 -6.01
N GLY A 82 -0.36 11.42 -5.06
CA GLY A 82 -0.64 10.01 -5.34
C GLY A 82 -2.03 9.79 -5.95
N MET A 83 -3.07 10.41 -5.38
CA MET A 83 -4.43 10.29 -5.92
C MET A 83 -4.57 10.93 -7.30
N MET A 84 -3.77 11.96 -7.59
CA MET A 84 -3.70 12.51 -8.94
C MET A 84 -3.02 11.55 -9.91
N ALA A 85 -1.96 10.86 -9.50
CA ALA A 85 -1.23 9.89 -10.31
C ALA A 85 -2.12 8.69 -10.70
N LEU A 86 -3.02 8.25 -9.81
CA LEU A 86 -3.98 7.18 -10.11
C LEU A 86 -5.03 7.54 -11.20
N ARG A 87 -5.05 8.79 -11.67
CA ARG A 87 -5.86 9.16 -12.85
C ARG A 87 -5.21 8.72 -14.16
N ASP A 88 -3.90 8.46 -14.15
CA ASP A 88 -3.20 7.87 -15.27
C ASP A 88 -3.57 6.37 -15.36
N PRO A 89 -4.14 5.90 -16.48
CA PRO A 89 -4.41 4.49 -16.69
C PRO A 89 -3.17 3.60 -16.53
N ASN A 90 -1.99 4.09 -16.90
CA ASN A 90 -0.74 3.33 -16.84
C ASN A 90 -0.31 3.05 -15.40
N ALA A 91 -0.63 3.94 -14.46
CA ALA A 91 -0.33 3.73 -13.04
C ALA A 91 -1.07 2.52 -12.47
N LEU A 92 -2.33 2.31 -12.87
CA LEU A 92 -3.11 1.15 -12.43
C LEU A 92 -2.64 -0.15 -13.08
N THR A 93 -2.24 -0.11 -14.35
CA THR A 93 -1.61 -1.25 -15.02
C THR A 93 -0.33 -1.65 -14.31
N MET A 94 0.57 -0.69 -14.08
CA MET A 94 1.82 -0.92 -13.36
C MET A 94 1.60 -1.46 -11.93
N ILE A 95 0.57 -0.99 -11.22
CA ILE A 95 0.20 -1.54 -9.90
C ILE A 95 -0.27 -2.99 -10.02
N ALA A 96 -1.10 -3.31 -11.01
CA ALA A 96 -1.59 -4.66 -11.23
C ALA A 96 -0.46 -5.63 -11.60
N ASP A 97 0.43 -5.23 -12.51
CA ASP A 97 1.63 -5.98 -12.89
C ASP A 97 2.56 -6.19 -11.68
N ALA A 98 2.75 -5.15 -10.86
CA ALA A 98 3.52 -5.27 -9.62
C ALA A 98 2.88 -6.26 -8.63
N VAL A 99 1.55 -6.29 -8.51
CA VAL A 99 0.84 -7.25 -7.66
C VAL A 99 1.03 -8.68 -8.14
N GLU A 100 0.98 -8.92 -9.46
CA GLU A 100 1.23 -10.24 -10.04
C GLU A 100 2.63 -10.74 -9.66
N ILE A 101 3.67 -9.94 -9.92
CA ILE A 101 5.07 -10.31 -9.60
C ILE A 101 5.24 -10.53 -8.08
N LEU A 102 4.72 -9.62 -7.25
CA LEU A 102 4.87 -9.69 -5.79
C LEU A 102 4.14 -10.87 -5.17
N ALA A 103 3.06 -11.36 -5.79
CA ALA A 103 2.35 -12.52 -5.27
C ALA A 103 3.11 -13.83 -5.47
N ASP A 104 3.92 -13.92 -6.52
CA ASP A 104 4.83 -15.05 -6.75
C ASP A 104 6.04 -15.01 -5.80
N GLU A 105 6.39 -13.82 -5.30
CA GLU A 105 7.49 -13.60 -4.35
C GLU A 105 6.99 -13.05 -2.99
N PRO A 106 6.20 -13.82 -2.22
CA PRO A 106 5.49 -13.31 -1.04
C PRO A 106 6.44 -12.79 0.06
N VAL A 107 7.65 -13.36 0.19
CA VAL A 107 8.65 -12.90 1.16
C VAL A 107 9.13 -11.49 0.81
N VAL A 108 9.44 -11.24 -0.46
CA VAL A 108 9.87 -9.92 -0.96
C VAL A 108 8.74 -8.91 -0.78
N ALA A 109 7.52 -9.30 -1.16
CA ALA A 109 6.34 -8.45 -1.01
C ALA A 109 6.07 -8.05 0.44
N ALA A 110 6.13 -8.99 1.39
CA ALA A 110 5.93 -8.67 2.79
C ALA A 110 7.04 -7.77 3.34
N GLN A 111 8.31 -8.02 2.99
CA GLN A 111 9.42 -7.16 3.38
C GLN A 111 9.27 -5.73 2.85
N ALA A 112 8.82 -5.58 1.60
CA ALA A 112 8.59 -4.28 0.98
C ALA A 112 7.40 -3.52 1.60
N LEU A 113 6.33 -4.23 1.96
CA LEU A 113 5.05 -3.63 2.34
C LEU A 113 4.83 -3.53 3.86
N VAL A 114 5.67 -4.16 4.69
CA VAL A 114 5.49 -4.18 6.16
C VAL A 114 5.45 -2.78 6.79
N VAL A 115 6.28 -1.86 6.29
CA VAL A 115 6.30 -0.48 6.80
C VAL A 115 4.99 0.23 6.46
N THR A 116 4.52 0.11 5.22
CA THR A 116 3.23 0.68 4.80
C THR A 116 2.08 0.07 5.58
N ALA A 117 2.10 -1.24 5.85
CA ALA A 117 1.10 -1.88 6.71
C ALA A 117 1.13 -1.33 8.15
N SER A 118 2.32 -1.14 8.75
CA SER A 118 2.45 -0.62 10.12
C SER A 118 1.96 0.80 10.31
N VAL A 119 1.92 1.60 9.25
CA VAL A 119 1.32 2.95 9.28
C VAL A 119 -0.20 2.86 9.43
N TRP A 120 -0.84 1.93 8.72
CA TRP A 120 -2.30 1.88 8.61
C TRP A 120 -2.99 0.88 9.54
N ILE A 121 -2.30 -0.19 9.93
CA ILE A 121 -2.87 -1.33 10.64
C ILE A 121 -2.36 -1.35 12.08
N SER A 122 -3.27 -1.12 13.02
CA SER A 122 -3.10 -1.50 14.42
C SER A 122 -3.89 -2.78 14.68
N GLU A 123 -3.24 -3.86 15.12
CA GLU A 123 -3.90 -5.17 15.25
C GLU A 123 -5.09 -5.16 16.22
N GLU A 124 -5.07 -4.27 17.21
CA GLU A 124 -6.10 -4.12 18.24
C GLU A 124 -7.28 -3.24 17.80
N ALA A 125 -7.12 -2.48 16.71
CA ALA A 125 -8.16 -1.53 16.30
C ALA A 125 -9.41 -2.25 15.75
N PRO A 126 -10.62 -1.73 16.02
CA PRO A 126 -11.87 -2.32 15.58
C PRO A 126 -11.93 -2.56 14.06
N VAL A 127 -12.55 -3.67 13.66
CA VAL A 127 -12.72 -4.05 12.26
C VAL A 127 -14.21 -4.04 11.90
N ARG A 128 -14.53 -3.49 10.74
CA ARG A 128 -15.87 -3.41 10.16
C ARG A 128 -15.93 -4.26 8.87
N PRO A 129 -16.74 -5.32 8.82
CA PRO A 129 -17.03 -6.03 7.58
C PRO A 129 -17.72 -5.12 6.55
N LEU A 130 -17.37 -5.29 5.28
CA LEU A 130 -17.95 -4.54 4.16
C LEU A 130 -19.20 -5.22 3.58
N GLY A 131 -19.50 -6.46 4.01
CA GLY A 131 -20.59 -7.26 3.42
C GLY A 131 -20.28 -7.77 2.02
N LEU A 132 -18.99 -7.78 1.63
CA LEU A 132 -18.49 -8.29 0.35
C LEU A 132 -17.61 -9.53 0.59
N PRO A 133 -17.62 -10.53 -0.32
CA PRO A 133 -16.69 -11.65 -0.23
C PRO A 133 -15.24 -11.17 -0.39
N TYR A 134 -14.33 -11.73 0.40
CA TYR A 134 -12.91 -11.45 0.26
C TYR A 134 -12.31 -12.24 -0.91
N LYS A 135 -11.53 -11.59 -1.78
CA LYS A 135 -10.67 -12.27 -2.76
C LYS A 135 -9.23 -12.32 -2.26
N GLY A 136 -8.53 -13.43 -2.52
CA GLY A 136 -7.20 -13.72 -1.95
C GLY A 136 -6.13 -12.66 -2.19
N HIS A 137 -6.26 -11.84 -3.23
CA HIS A 137 -5.29 -10.78 -3.57
C HIS A 137 -5.61 -9.42 -2.93
N PHE A 138 -6.76 -9.23 -2.28
CA PHE A 138 -7.23 -7.90 -1.85
C PHE A 138 -6.29 -7.19 -0.89
N LYS A 139 -5.70 -7.89 0.09
CA LYS A 139 -4.77 -7.25 1.03
C LYS A 139 -3.46 -6.87 0.35
N LEU A 140 -2.91 -7.74 -0.50
CA LEU A 140 -1.73 -7.41 -1.30
C LEU A 140 -1.99 -6.20 -2.20
N LEU A 141 -3.07 -6.22 -2.97
CA LEU A 141 -3.44 -5.13 -3.88
C LEU A 141 -3.62 -3.80 -3.15
N THR A 142 -4.36 -3.79 -2.03
CA THR A 142 -4.57 -2.57 -1.25
C THR A 142 -3.29 -2.06 -0.57
N LEU A 143 -2.39 -2.95 -0.14
CA LEU A 143 -1.08 -2.56 0.39
C LEU A 143 -0.19 -1.95 -0.70
N VAL A 144 -0.16 -2.53 -1.91
CA VAL A 144 0.60 -1.99 -3.04
C VAL A 144 0.07 -0.61 -3.44
N ILE A 145 -1.25 -0.46 -3.54
CA ILE A 145 -1.88 0.85 -3.80
C ILE A 145 -1.53 1.86 -2.70
N ALA A 146 -1.61 1.47 -1.43
CA ALA A 146 -1.27 2.34 -0.32
C ALA A 146 0.20 2.76 -0.31
N ASP A 147 1.11 1.85 -0.68
CA ASP A 147 2.54 2.10 -0.78
C ASP A 147 2.87 3.04 -1.95
N PHE A 148 2.25 2.81 -3.12
CA PHE A 148 2.33 3.68 -4.29
C PHE A 148 1.89 5.11 -3.93
N LEU A 149 0.70 5.26 -3.36
CA LEU A 149 0.15 6.56 -2.96
C LEU A 149 1.05 7.28 -1.95
N ARG A 150 1.55 6.54 -0.95
CA ARG A 150 2.47 7.05 0.07
C ARG A 150 3.79 7.54 -0.55
N LYS A 151 4.39 6.80 -1.49
CA LYS A 151 5.70 7.16 -2.06
C LYS A 151 5.59 8.22 -3.15
N VAL A 152 4.65 8.12 -4.06
CA VAL A 152 4.40 9.17 -5.07
C VAL A 152 3.98 10.47 -4.40
N GLY A 153 3.16 10.39 -3.34
CA GLY A 153 2.82 11.53 -2.50
C GLY A 153 4.04 12.20 -1.83
N ALA A 154 5.11 11.44 -1.57
CA ALA A 154 6.39 11.91 -1.04
C ALA A 154 7.41 12.32 -2.14
N GLY A 155 6.99 12.31 -3.40
CA GLY A 155 7.80 12.75 -4.55
C GLY A 155 8.69 11.67 -5.15
N PHE A 156 8.36 10.39 -4.96
CA PHE A 156 8.94 9.32 -5.77
C PHE A 156 8.37 9.37 -7.18
N ASP A 157 9.21 9.10 -8.17
CA ASP A 157 8.75 8.69 -9.50
C ASP A 157 8.48 7.17 -9.55
N GLU A 158 8.08 6.68 -10.72
CA GLU A 158 7.67 5.29 -10.93
C GLU A 158 8.84 4.32 -10.75
N LEU A 159 10.01 4.60 -11.32
CA LEU A 159 11.19 3.74 -11.21
C LEU A 159 11.74 3.71 -9.78
N GLU A 160 11.73 4.84 -9.09
CA GLU A 160 12.11 4.91 -7.67
C GLU A 160 11.13 4.14 -6.78
N TRP A 161 9.82 4.21 -7.08
CA TRP A 161 8.81 3.41 -6.39
C TRP A 161 9.04 1.91 -6.64
N LEU A 162 9.14 1.48 -7.90
CA LEU A 162 9.43 0.09 -8.26
C LEU A 162 10.70 -0.42 -7.60
N THR A 163 11.75 0.41 -7.56
CA THR A 163 12.99 0.10 -6.85
C THR A 163 12.77 -0.14 -5.36
N SER A 164 11.95 0.69 -4.72
CA SER A 164 11.68 0.60 -3.28
C SER A 164 10.88 -0.65 -2.87
N ILE A 165 10.24 -1.32 -3.83
CA ILE A 165 9.53 -2.60 -3.64
C ILE A 165 10.27 -3.79 -4.27
N GLY A 166 11.51 -3.59 -4.74
CA GLY A 166 12.37 -4.66 -5.27
C GLY A 166 12.15 -5.01 -6.74
N LEU A 167 11.34 -4.25 -7.47
CA LEU A 167 10.91 -4.58 -8.84
C LEU A 167 11.68 -3.86 -9.95
N LEU A 168 12.71 -3.07 -9.64
CA LEU A 168 13.46 -2.32 -10.67
C LEU A 168 13.93 -3.19 -11.85
N GLY A 169 14.38 -4.42 -11.57
CA GLY A 169 14.89 -5.32 -12.61
C GLY A 169 13.86 -5.74 -13.66
N ALA A 170 12.57 -5.69 -13.34
CA ALA A 170 11.51 -6.05 -14.28
C ALA A 170 11.08 -4.89 -15.20
N TYR A 171 11.42 -3.65 -14.85
CA TYR A 171 10.93 -2.45 -15.53
C TYR A 171 12.03 -1.52 -16.07
N HIS A 172 13.27 -1.67 -15.59
CA HIS A 172 14.37 -0.81 -16.02
C HIS A 172 14.78 -1.11 -17.47
N ASN A 173 14.75 -0.07 -18.31
CA ASN A 173 15.27 -0.08 -19.67
C ASN A 173 16.61 0.69 -19.73
N PRO A 174 17.77 0.01 -19.82
CA PRO A 174 19.07 0.67 -19.83
C PRO A 174 19.31 1.66 -20.98
N ASP A 175 18.53 1.57 -22.06
CA ASP A 175 18.67 2.45 -23.23
C ASP A 175 17.91 3.78 -23.07
N GLU A 176 16.88 3.82 -22.22
CA GLU A 176 15.98 4.97 -22.05
C GLU A 176 16.04 5.58 -20.64
N ASP A 177 16.34 4.76 -19.64
CA ASP A 177 16.28 5.14 -18.24
C ASP A 177 17.63 5.65 -17.70
N PRO A 178 17.60 6.44 -16.61
CA PRO A 178 18.80 6.73 -15.84
C PRO A 178 19.49 5.43 -15.38
N PRO A 179 20.81 5.44 -15.14
CA PRO A 179 21.51 4.27 -14.62
C PRO A 179 20.87 3.72 -13.35
N ALA A 180 20.70 2.40 -13.26
CA ALA A 180 20.03 1.74 -12.13
C ALA A 180 20.62 2.12 -10.75
N GLU A 181 21.93 2.38 -10.67
CA GLU A 181 22.56 2.85 -9.44
C GLU A 181 22.07 4.24 -9.01
N GLN A 182 21.79 5.13 -9.95
CA GLN A 182 21.26 6.46 -9.68
C GLN A 182 19.81 6.36 -9.18
N VAL A 183 18.98 5.53 -9.82
CA VAL A 183 17.60 5.28 -9.38
C VAL A 183 17.58 4.70 -7.96
N ARG A 184 18.44 3.71 -7.67
CA ARG A 184 18.57 3.13 -6.32
C ARG A 184 19.03 4.14 -5.27
N ALA A 185 20.00 4.99 -5.61
CA ALA A 185 20.47 6.03 -4.70
C ALA A 185 19.36 7.04 -4.37
N ALA A 186 18.63 7.51 -5.39
CA ALA A 186 17.53 8.45 -5.23
C ALA A 186 16.36 7.84 -4.43
N ALA A 187 15.94 6.61 -4.77
CA ALA A 187 14.90 5.88 -4.03
C ALA A 187 15.28 5.68 -2.55
N ARG A 188 16.56 5.35 -2.28
CA ARG A 188 17.07 5.19 -0.91
C ARG A 188 17.03 6.50 -0.13
N GLU A 189 17.52 7.60 -0.71
CA GLU A 189 17.50 8.92 -0.07
C GLU A 189 16.07 9.34 0.27
N LYS A 190 15.15 9.24 -0.69
CA LYS A 190 13.74 9.60 -0.48
C LYS A 190 13.07 8.70 0.56
N SER A 191 13.41 7.41 0.60
CA SER A 191 12.88 6.46 1.59
C SER A 191 13.32 6.82 3.02
N LEU A 192 14.59 7.19 3.21
CA LEU A 192 15.10 7.62 4.51
C LEU A 192 14.42 8.91 4.98
N ARG A 193 14.25 9.88 4.08
CA ARG A 193 13.55 11.13 4.38
C ARG A 193 12.09 10.89 4.75
N LEU A 194 11.40 10.05 3.99
CA LEU A 194 10.00 9.69 4.23
C LEU A 194 9.82 9.00 5.59
N ALA A 195 10.69 8.04 5.91
CA ALA A 195 10.66 7.35 7.20
C ALA A 195 10.86 8.33 8.36
N ALA A 196 11.86 9.22 8.28
CA ALA A 196 12.12 10.20 9.33
C ALA A 196 10.95 11.19 9.54
N GLU A 197 10.31 11.62 8.45
CA GLU A 197 9.13 12.49 8.50
C GLU A 197 7.94 11.79 9.18
N GLU A 198 7.63 10.57 8.77
CA GLU A 198 6.50 9.81 9.32
C GLU A 198 6.73 9.41 10.78
N GLU A 199 7.95 9.03 11.15
CA GLU A 199 8.32 8.80 12.55
C GLU A 199 8.10 10.06 13.41
N ALA A 200 8.49 11.24 12.90
CA ALA A 200 8.28 12.50 13.60
C ALA A 200 6.80 12.81 13.82
N TRP A 201 5.95 12.56 12.81
CA TRP A 201 4.51 12.75 12.90
C TRP A 201 3.84 11.76 13.86
N MET A 202 4.18 10.47 13.77
CA MET A 202 3.66 9.44 14.67
C MET A 202 4.06 9.72 16.12
N ALA A 203 5.31 10.14 16.37
CA ALA A 203 5.76 10.53 17.70
C ALA A 203 5.02 11.76 18.23
N ALA A 204 4.68 12.73 17.38
CA ALA A 204 3.88 13.89 17.78
C ALA A 204 2.44 13.49 18.16
N LEU A 205 1.84 12.57 17.41
CA LEU A 205 0.50 12.05 17.68
C LEU A 205 0.45 11.33 19.04
N LEU A 206 1.44 10.48 19.34
CA LEU A 206 1.53 9.77 20.62
C LEU A 206 1.69 10.73 21.81
N ARG A 207 2.56 11.75 21.69
CA ARG A 207 2.72 12.77 22.75
C ARG A 207 1.43 13.53 23.05
N ASN A 208 0.62 13.80 22.02
CA ASN A 208 -0.68 14.47 22.19
C ASN A 208 -1.76 13.57 22.80
N ALA A 209 -1.60 12.24 22.75
CA ALA A 209 -2.53 11.29 23.35
C ALA A 209 -2.24 11.03 24.84
N GLU A 210 -1.01 11.27 25.30
CA GLU A 210 -0.56 11.10 26.69
C GLU A 210 -0.72 12.36 27.56
N GLY A 211 -1.01 13.51 26.97
CA GLY A 211 -1.18 14.81 27.65
C GLY A 211 -2.64 15.22 27.84
#